data_AF-A0AAF0EEM8-F1
#
_entry.id   AF-A0AAF0EEM8-F1
#
_cell.length_a   1.000
_cell.length_b   1.000
_cell.length_c   1.000
_cell.angle_alpha   90.00
_cell.angle_beta   90.00
_cell.angle_gamma   90.00
#
_symmetry.space_group_name_H-M   'P 1'
#
loop_
_entity.id
_entity.type
_entity.pdbx_description
1 polymer ?
#
loop_
_entity_poly.entity_id
_entity_poly.type
_entity_poly.pdbx_seq_one_letter_code
_entity_poly.pdbx_strand_id
1 'polypeptide(L)'
;MSFSFDFCEDEYDGPVAAASTIARRETHENECKVPAHELLISNLLRFFAGGWDSLELGKPADILLSSETTYSLETIPSLCRALQMASWPTKENDQEGIDPHTSLCLIASKVLYFGVGGGIEPFRSEVLAHHGWCKQIGWSP
;
A
#
# COMPACT_ATOMS: atom_id res chain seq x y z
N MET A 1 6.62 -21.45 6.80
CA MET A 1 7.15 -20.34 7.62
C MET A 1 5.94 -19.55 8.09
N SER A 2 5.71 -19.50 9.41
CA SER A 2 4.55 -18.83 10.00
C SER A 2 4.92 -17.40 10.36
N PHE A 3 4.05 -16.46 10.01
CA PHE A 3 4.06 -15.11 10.55
C PHE A 3 2.72 -14.87 11.24
N SER A 4 2.78 -14.26 12.42
CA SER A 4 1.63 -13.85 13.21
C SER A 4 1.53 -12.33 13.13
N PHE A 5 0.33 -11.82 12.90
CA PHE A 5 0.00 -10.41 13.03
C PHE A 5 -0.89 -10.22 14.25
N ASP A 6 -0.49 -9.31 15.15
CA ASP A 6 -1.38 -8.76 16.17
C ASP A 6 -2.18 -7.61 15.55
N PHE A 7 -3.50 -7.68 15.65
CA PHE A 7 -4.42 -6.59 15.29
C PHE A 7 -4.50 -5.60 16.46
N CYS A 8 -4.28 -4.32 16.19
CA CYS A 8 -4.68 -3.24 17.07
C CYS A 8 -5.87 -2.56 16.41
N GLU A 9 -7.09 -2.83 16.88
CA GLU A 9 -8.27 -2.05 16.53
C GLU A 9 -8.28 -0.80 17.41
N ASP A 10 -8.02 0.37 16.82
CA ASP A 10 -8.39 1.64 17.43
C ASP A 10 -9.51 2.27 16.60
N GLU A 11 -10.69 2.29 17.19
CA GLU A 11 -11.86 3.03 16.75
C GLU A 11 -11.55 4.54 16.90
N TYR A 12 -11.56 5.29 15.79
CA TYR A 12 -11.38 6.75 15.84
C TYR A 12 -12.48 7.45 15.05
N ASP A 13 -13.36 8.11 15.81
CA ASP A 13 -14.46 8.94 15.33
C ASP A 13 -14.05 10.42 15.52
N GLY A 14 -13.70 11.12 14.43
CA GLY A 14 -13.26 12.51 14.50
C GLY A 14 -13.00 13.18 13.13
N PRO A 15 -13.24 14.50 13.00
CA PRO A 15 -13.36 15.15 11.69
C PRO A 15 -12.00 15.38 11.02
N VAL A 16 -11.97 15.15 9.70
CA VAL A 16 -10.82 15.37 8.82
C VAL A 16 -10.61 16.87 8.61
N ALA A 17 -9.76 17.47 9.46
CA ALA A 17 -9.21 18.79 9.23
C ALA A 17 -7.79 18.66 8.66
N ALA A 18 -7.59 19.25 7.47
CA ALA A 18 -6.31 19.36 6.80
C ALA A 18 -5.23 19.92 7.73
N ALA A 19 -4.08 19.25 7.81
CA ALA A 19 -2.91 19.75 8.52
C ALA A 19 -1.65 19.61 7.67
N SER A 20 -1.54 20.45 6.64
CA SER A 20 -0.23 20.97 6.23
C SER A 20 0.09 22.17 7.13
N THR A 21 0.77 21.97 8.24
CA THR A 21 1.32 23.09 9.01
C THR A 21 2.74 22.78 9.46
N ILE A 22 3.65 23.38 8.71
CA ILE A 22 5.06 23.63 9.06
C ILE A 22 5.10 24.24 10.46
N ALA A 23 5.55 23.47 11.46
CA ALA A 23 5.81 23.99 12.79
C ALA A 23 7.19 24.67 12.80
N ARG A 24 7.20 25.98 12.53
CA ARG A 24 8.33 26.87 12.81
C ARG A 24 8.02 27.60 14.12
N ARG A 25 8.67 27.21 15.21
CA ARG A 25 8.69 28.01 16.45
C ARG A 25 10.05 27.86 17.12
N GLU A 26 10.91 28.84 16.91
CA GLU A 26 12.05 29.10 17.77
C GLU A 26 11.54 29.69 19.09
N THR A 27 11.91 29.10 20.22
CA THR A 27 12.58 29.79 21.35
C THR A 27 12.75 28.86 22.55
N HIS A 28 13.90 29.01 23.19
CA HIS A 28 14.39 28.44 24.45
C HIS A 28 15.04 27.05 24.42
N GLU A 29 16.37 27.12 24.53
CA GLU A 29 17.37 26.08 24.72
C GLU A 29 17.02 25.18 25.92
N ASN A 30 16.44 24.03 25.61
CA ASN A 30 16.78 22.78 26.29
C ASN A 30 17.07 21.80 25.16
N GLU A 31 18.34 21.66 24.84
CA GLU A 31 18.86 20.75 23.83
C GLU A 31 18.63 19.31 24.31
N CYS A 32 17.39 18.85 24.20
CA CYS A 32 17.06 17.44 24.32
C CYS A 32 17.69 16.80 23.08
N LYS A 33 18.96 16.39 23.20
CA LYS A 33 19.66 15.62 22.17
C LYS A 33 18.93 14.30 22.02
N VAL A 34 17.91 14.30 21.15
CA VAL A 34 17.27 13.09 20.68
C VAL A 34 18.39 12.27 20.05
N PRO A 35 18.72 11.09 20.60
CA PRO A 35 19.83 10.31 20.11
C PRO A 35 19.60 9.97 18.63
N ALA A 36 20.66 10.04 17.81
CA ALA A 36 20.58 9.98 16.35
C ALA A 36 19.81 8.77 15.79
N HIS A 37 19.69 7.69 16.56
CA HIS A 37 18.92 6.50 16.18
C HIS A 37 17.40 6.69 16.24
N GLU A 38 16.88 7.56 17.12
CA GLU A 38 15.45 7.93 17.15
C GLU A 38 15.09 8.82 15.96
N LEU A 39 16.03 9.63 15.47
CA LEU A 39 15.85 10.45 14.27
C LEU A 39 15.86 9.62 12.97
N LEU A 40 16.43 8.41 12.97
CA LEU A 40 16.54 7.57 11.77
C LEU A 40 15.18 7.04 11.30
N ILE A 41 14.31 6.57 12.20
CA ILE A 41 13.01 6.00 11.81
C ILE A 41 12.11 7.06 11.19
N SER A 42 12.14 8.29 11.73
CA SER A 42 11.33 9.41 11.25
C SER A 42 11.65 9.85 9.81
N ASN A 43 12.88 9.60 9.33
CA ASN A 43 13.30 9.90 7.96
C ASN A 43 13.15 8.72 6.99
N LEU A 44 12.86 7.51 7.50
CA LEU A 44 12.72 6.28 6.71
C LEU A 44 11.26 5.99 6.36
N LEU A 45 10.32 6.42 7.21
CA LEU A 45 8.90 6.16 7.05
C LEU A 45 8.15 7.41 6.60
N ARG A 46 7.22 7.23 5.66
CA ARG A 46 6.28 8.26 5.23
C ARG A 46 4.87 7.70 5.40
N PHE A 47 4.01 8.48 6.03
CA PHE A 47 2.62 8.12 6.27
C PHE A 47 1.72 8.91 5.32
N PHE A 48 0.77 8.23 4.71
CA PHE A 48 -0.21 8.81 3.79
C PHE A 48 -1.61 8.40 4.25
N ALA A 49 -2.58 9.29 4.05
CA ALA A 49 -3.99 9.02 4.35
C ALA A 49 -4.86 9.66 3.25
N GLY A 50 -5.93 8.97 2.87
CA GLY A 50 -6.82 9.39 1.79
C GLY A 50 -7.31 8.21 0.96
N GLY A 51 -8.05 8.49 -0.10
CA GLY A 51 -8.45 7.47 -1.07
C GLY A 51 -7.29 7.08 -1.99
N TRP A 52 -7.39 5.89 -2.59
CA TRP A 52 -6.41 5.43 -3.59
C TRP A 52 -6.27 6.40 -4.75
N ASP A 53 -7.33 7.14 -5.07
CA ASP A 53 -7.29 8.07 -6.18
C ASP A 53 -6.33 9.24 -5.99
N SER A 54 -6.13 9.64 -4.73
CA SER A 54 -5.27 10.75 -4.33
C SER A 54 -3.85 10.33 -3.94
N LEU A 55 -3.54 9.03 -3.99
CA LEU A 55 -2.26 8.52 -3.52
C LEU A 55 -1.15 8.76 -4.54
N GLU A 56 -0.22 9.66 -4.21
CA GLU A 56 0.95 9.98 -5.02
C GLU A 56 2.24 9.47 -4.37
N LEU A 57 2.65 8.26 -4.75
CA LEU A 57 3.90 7.67 -4.29
C LEU A 57 5.03 8.20 -5.18
N GLY A 58 5.73 9.24 -4.72
CA GLY A 58 6.73 9.95 -5.53
C GLY A 58 7.95 9.13 -6.03
N LYS A 59 8.08 7.87 -5.62
CA LYS A 59 9.04 6.89 -6.17
C LYS A 59 8.40 5.50 -6.19
N PRO A 60 8.67 4.67 -7.21
CA PRO A 60 8.29 3.26 -7.20
C PRO A 60 8.89 2.51 -6.01
N ALA A 61 8.18 1.47 -5.58
CA ALA A 61 8.60 0.56 -4.52
C ALA A 61 9.03 -0.78 -5.10
N ASP A 62 10.09 -1.36 -4.55
CA ASP A 62 10.54 -2.70 -4.94
C ASP A 62 9.57 -3.78 -4.44
N ILE A 63 8.91 -3.54 -3.30
CA ILE A 63 7.89 -4.44 -2.72
C ILE A 63 6.63 -3.64 -2.40
N LEU A 64 5.50 -4.11 -2.92
CA LEU A 64 4.17 -3.60 -2.62
C LEU A 64 3.38 -4.68 -1.90
N LEU A 65 2.88 -4.35 -0.71
CA LEU A 65 2.08 -5.27 0.10
C LEU A 65 0.67 -4.69 0.26
N SER A 66 -0.34 -5.51 -0.01
CA SER A 66 -1.71 -5.19 0.32
C SER A 66 -2.43 -6.39 0.92
N SER A 67 -3.31 -6.15 1.88
CA SER A 67 -4.12 -7.19 2.52
C SER A 67 -5.55 -6.72 2.61
N GLU A 68 -6.48 -7.55 2.14
CA GLU A 68 -7.92 -7.33 2.24
C GLU A 68 -8.40 -5.98 1.64
N THR A 69 -7.81 -5.53 0.53
CA THR A 69 -8.20 -4.26 -0.13
C THR A 69 -9.06 -4.43 -1.38
N THR A 70 -9.33 -5.67 -1.79
CA THR A 70 -10.08 -6.00 -3.03
C THR A 70 -11.57 -6.29 -2.77
N TYR A 71 -12.08 -5.86 -1.62
CA TYR A 71 -13.45 -6.16 -1.18
C TYR A 71 -14.54 -5.36 -1.91
N SER A 72 -14.24 -4.13 -2.37
CA SER A 72 -15.22 -3.25 -3.01
C SER A 72 -14.93 -3.09 -4.49
N LEU A 73 -15.89 -3.49 -5.33
CA LEU A 73 -15.82 -3.37 -6.79
C LEU A 73 -15.57 -1.94 -7.27
N GLU A 74 -16.17 -0.95 -6.61
CA GLU A 74 -16.06 0.46 -6.98
C GLU A 74 -14.62 0.98 -6.84
N THR A 75 -13.88 0.46 -5.85
CA THR A 75 -12.53 0.94 -5.54
C THR A 75 -11.43 0.21 -6.30
N ILE A 76 -11.72 -0.95 -6.91
CA ILE A 76 -10.71 -1.77 -7.59
C ILE A 76 -9.93 -1.01 -8.67
N PRO A 77 -10.56 -0.23 -9.57
CA PRO A 77 -9.82 0.54 -10.58
C PRO A 77 -8.83 1.54 -9.97
N SER A 78 -9.25 2.24 -8.90
CA SER A 78 -8.40 3.20 -8.19
C SER A 78 -7.21 2.52 -7.50
N LEU A 79 -7.43 1.34 -6.91
CA LEU A 79 -6.38 0.51 -6.30
C LEU A 79 -5.39 0.02 -7.35
N CYS A 80 -5.85 -0.52 -8.48
CA CYS A 80 -5.00 -0.97 -9.57
C CYS A 80 -4.11 0.16 -10.10
N ARG A 81 -4.69 1.37 -10.28
CA ARG A 81 -3.92 2.55 -10.67
C ARG A 81 -2.83 2.88 -9.64
N ALA A 82 -3.17 2.90 -8.36
CA ALA A 82 -2.21 3.19 -7.30
C ALA A 82 -1.05 2.18 -7.27
N LEU A 83 -1.35 0.89 -7.38
CA LEU A 83 -0.34 -0.18 -7.44
C LEU A 83 0.56 -0.04 -8.67
N GLN A 84 -0.02 0.28 -9.82
CA GLN A 84 0.74 0.50 -11.06
C GLN A 84 1.67 1.71 -10.95
N MET A 85 1.17 2.85 -10.45
CA MET A 85 1.97 4.06 -10.23
C MET A 85 3.09 3.86 -9.22
N ALA A 86 2.88 2.97 -8.26
CA ALA A 86 3.87 2.60 -7.25
C ALA A 86 4.84 1.51 -7.72
N SER A 87 4.65 0.94 -8.91
CA SER A 87 5.48 -0.14 -9.44
C SER A 87 6.50 0.39 -10.44
N TRP A 88 7.65 -0.28 -10.52
CA TRP A 88 8.58 -0.15 -11.62
C TRP A 88 7.93 -0.65 -12.92
N PRO A 89 8.23 -0.06 -14.09
CA PRO A 89 7.77 -0.59 -15.37
C PRO A 89 8.37 -1.98 -15.61
N THR A 90 7.51 -2.99 -15.72
CA THR A 90 7.91 -4.38 -15.96
C THR A 90 7.45 -4.87 -17.33
N LYS A 91 8.13 -5.89 -17.85
CA LYS A 91 7.72 -6.67 -19.03
C LYS A 91 7.23 -8.05 -18.59
N GLU A 92 6.33 -8.64 -19.37
CA GLU A 92 5.72 -9.96 -19.09
C GLU A 92 6.75 -11.10 -18.88
N ASN A 93 7.97 -10.95 -19.40
CA ASN A 93 9.07 -11.91 -19.27
C ASN A 93 10.06 -11.60 -18.13
N ASP A 94 9.86 -10.52 -17.38
CA ASP A 94 10.70 -10.24 -16.22
C ASP A 94 10.45 -11.32 -15.17
N GLN A 95 11.53 -11.97 -14.71
CA GLN A 95 11.39 -13.04 -13.73
C GLN A 95 10.77 -12.48 -12.44
N GLU A 96 9.83 -13.25 -11.87
CA GLU A 96 9.26 -12.99 -10.54
C GLU A 96 10.43 -12.90 -9.53
N GLY A 97 10.87 -11.70 -9.15
CA GLY A 97 12.09 -11.60 -8.34
C GLY A 97 12.48 -10.19 -7.92
N ILE A 98 13.15 -10.15 -6.77
CA ILE A 98 13.70 -9.02 -6.00
C ILE A 98 14.92 -8.43 -6.73
N ASP A 99 14.81 -8.25 -8.04
CA ASP A 99 15.84 -7.59 -8.82
C ASP A 99 15.75 -6.07 -8.60
N PRO A 100 16.90 -5.35 -8.58
CA PRO A 100 16.86 -3.90 -8.50
C PRO A 100 16.04 -3.34 -9.66
N HIS A 101 15.12 -2.43 -9.37
CA HIS A 101 14.20 -1.81 -10.35
C HIS A 101 13.14 -2.74 -10.94
N THR A 102 12.79 -3.82 -10.25
CA THR A 102 11.54 -4.56 -10.47
C THR A 102 10.63 -4.40 -9.25
N SER A 103 9.31 -4.51 -9.45
CA SER A 103 8.35 -4.48 -8.33
C SER A 103 7.71 -5.84 -8.13
N LEU A 104 7.75 -6.32 -6.89
CA LEU A 104 6.97 -7.47 -6.45
C LEU A 104 5.72 -6.99 -5.73
N CYS A 105 4.54 -7.18 -6.35
CA CYS A 105 3.25 -6.86 -5.76
C CYS A 105 2.59 -8.11 -5.16
N LEU A 106 2.38 -8.12 -3.85
CA LEU A 106 1.75 -9.21 -3.11
C LEU A 106 0.43 -8.73 -2.52
N ILE A 107 -0.65 -9.43 -2.88
CA ILE A 107 -2.01 -9.08 -2.48
C ILE A 107 -2.64 -10.28 -1.80
N ALA A 108 -2.92 -10.15 -0.51
CA ALA A 108 -3.74 -11.10 0.22
C ALA A 108 -5.22 -10.71 0.07
N SER A 109 -6.04 -11.64 -0.42
CA SER A 109 -7.46 -11.42 -0.65
C SER A 109 -8.29 -12.66 -0.38
N LYS A 110 -9.52 -12.48 0.10
CA LYS A 110 -10.53 -13.53 0.13
C LYS A 110 -11.02 -13.82 -1.29
N VAL A 111 -11.39 -15.08 -1.55
CA VAL A 111 -11.95 -15.50 -2.84
C VAL A 111 -13.15 -14.64 -3.22
N LEU A 112 -14.04 -14.37 -2.25
CA LEU A 112 -15.24 -13.57 -2.43
C LEU A 112 -15.62 -12.84 -1.13
N TYR A 113 -16.02 -11.59 -1.26
CA TYR A 113 -16.64 -10.80 -0.19
C TYR A 113 -18.15 -10.66 -0.46
N PHE A 114 -18.98 -11.32 0.35
CA PHE A 114 -20.44 -11.26 0.20
C PHE A 114 -20.99 -9.86 0.47
N GLY A 115 -22.07 -9.49 -0.22
CA GLY A 115 -22.71 -8.16 -0.13
C GLY A 115 -22.07 -7.13 -1.06
N VAL A 116 -20.78 -6.87 -0.88
CA VAL A 116 -20.01 -5.89 -1.69
C VAL A 116 -19.50 -6.45 -3.03
N GLY A 117 -19.39 -7.78 -3.15
CA GLY A 117 -19.13 -8.47 -4.41
C GLY A 117 -17.67 -8.47 -4.89
N GLY A 118 -16.74 -7.87 -4.14
CA GLY A 118 -15.32 -7.93 -4.45
C GLY A 118 -14.68 -9.28 -4.15
N GLY A 119 -13.37 -9.38 -4.40
CA GLY A 119 -12.58 -10.59 -4.23
C GLY A 119 -11.46 -10.68 -5.26
N ILE A 120 -10.93 -11.89 -5.44
CA ILE A 120 -9.81 -12.15 -6.33
C ILE A 120 -10.19 -11.90 -7.80
N GLU A 121 -11.33 -12.41 -8.25
CA GLU A 121 -11.68 -12.41 -9.68
C GLU A 121 -11.95 -11.01 -10.25
N PRO A 122 -12.69 -10.11 -9.58
CA PRO A 122 -12.86 -8.74 -10.07
C PRO A 122 -11.53 -7.98 -10.13
N PHE A 123 -10.66 -8.17 -9.14
CA PHE A 123 -9.34 -7.55 -9.13
C PHE A 123 -8.46 -8.07 -10.28
N ARG A 124 -8.42 -9.39 -10.48
CA ARG A 124 -7.71 -10.03 -11.59
C ARG A 124 -8.23 -9.54 -12.95
N SER A 125 -9.54 -9.45 -13.09
CA SER A 125 -10.17 -8.96 -14.32
C SER A 125 -9.73 -7.54 -14.65
N GLU A 126 -9.68 -6.66 -13.65
CA GLU A 126 -9.19 -5.28 -13.82
C GLU A 126 -7.71 -5.27 -14.22
N VAL A 127 -6.85 -6.03 -13.55
CA VAL A 127 -5.42 -6.13 -13.90
C VAL A 127 -5.21 -6.57 -15.35
N LEU A 128 -5.94 -7.60 -15.79
CA LEU A 128 -5.86 -8.12 -17.16
C LEU A 128 -6.41 -7.12 -18.19
N ALA A 129 -7.47 -6.37 -17.84
CA ALA A 129 -8.04 -5.33 -18.70
C ALA A 129 -7.04 -4.19 -18.99
N HIS A 130 -6.10 -3.94 -18.08
CA HIS A 130 -5.01 -2.98 -18.25
C HIS A 130 -3.69 -3.62 -18.73
N HIS A 131 -3.76 -4.81 -19.36
CA HIS A 131 -2.61 -5.55 -19.89
C HIS A 131 -1.55 -5.93 -18.83
N GLY A 132 -1.94 -5.96 -17.55
CA GLY A 132 -1.12 -6.54 -16.49
C GLY A 132 -1.24 -8.06 -16.46
N TRP A 133 -0.46 -8.69 -15.59
CA TRP A 133 -0.52 -10.12 -15.33
C TRP A 133 -0.51 -10.37 -13.83
N CYS A 134 -1.09 -11.50 -13.42
CA CYS A 134 -1.07 -11.91 -12.04
C CYS A 134 -1.11 -13.44 -11.93
N LYS A 135 -0.53 -13.95 -10.85
CA LYS A 135 -0.52 -15.37 -10.52
C LYS A 135 -1.18 -15.56 -9.16
N GLN A 136 -2.26 -16.33 -9.14
CA GLN A 136 -2.94 -16.66 -7.89
C GLN A 136 -2.19 -17.80 -7.19
N ILE A 137 -1.76 -17.56 -5.96
CA ILE A 137 -1.17 -18.57 -5.09
C ILE A 137 -2.19 -18.88 -4.00
N GLY A 138 -2.80 -20.06 -4.06
CA GLY A 138 -3.86 -20.46 -3.15
C GLY A 138 -4.61 -21.68 -3.66
N TRP A 139 -5.57 -22.16 -2.88
CA TRP A 139 -6.30 -23.39 -3.18
C TRP A 139 -7.14 -23.25 -4.46
N SER A 140 -6.88 -24.11 -5.45
CA SER A 140 -7.73 -24.34 -6.61
C SER A 140 -8.53 -25.63 -6.34
N PRO A 141 -9.86 -25.63 -6.53
CA PRO A 141 -10.65 -26.86 -6.50
C PRO A 141 -10.22 -27.85 -7.60
#